data_AF-A0A182N912-F1
#
_entry.id   AF-A0A182N912-F1
#
_cell.length_a   1.000
_cell.length_b   1.000
_cell.length_c   1.000
_cell.angle_alpha   90.00
_cell.angle_beta   90.00
_cell.angle_gamma   90.00
#
_symmetry.space_group_name_H-M   'P 1'
#
loop_
_entity.id
_entity.type
_entity.pdbx_description
1 polymer ?
#
loop_
_entity_poly.entity_id
_entity_poly.type
_entity_poly.pdbx_seq_one_letter_code
_entity_poly.pdbx_strand_id
1 'polypeptide(L)'
;MEIVNPNAAILSNFEVMAALKDMKNSKKKYGLRNLATITYETVQYLEDTPCKEQTSAGIVEFLLAMKEFNLTKNECLMMVNDPPSSPLHIQLMIEDSDERLTEEQGPKAV
;
A
#
# COMPACT_ATOMS: atom_id res chain seq x y z
N MET A 1 1.91 -6.15 29.34
CA MET A 1 2.33 -6.20 27.92
C MET A 1 3.05 -4.89 27.68
N GLU A 2 4.34 -4.92 27.37
CA GLU A 2 5.14 -3.71 27.14
C GLU A 2 5.49 -3.61 25.67
N ILE A 3 5.47 -2.39 25.13
CA ILE A 3 5.76 -2.13 23.72
C ILE A 3 7.28 -2.02 23.57
N VAL A 4 7.88 -2.94 22.81
CA VAL A 4 9.33 -2.93 22.54
C VAL A 4 9.67 -1.97 21.40
N ASN A 5 8.87 -1.97 20.33
CA ASN A 5 9.03 -1.05 19.21
C ASN A 5 7.64 -0.65 18.68
N PRO A 6 7.24 0.64 18.76
CA PRO A 6 5.95 1.09 18.25
C PRO A 6 5.86 1.06 16.72
N ASN A 7 6.97 1.28 16.01
CA ASN A 7 7.02 1.40 14.55
C ASN A 7 7.99 0.35 13.98
N ALA A 8 7.61 -0.92 14.08
CA ALA A 8 8.45 -2.03 13.66
C ALA A 8 8.55 -2.16 12.13
N ALA A 9 7.46 -1.88 11.42
CA ALA A 9 7.38 -2.04 9.97
C ALA A 9 6.31 -1.15 9.37
N ILE A 10 6.48 -0.89 8.08
CA ILE A 10 5.49 -0.25 7.22
C ILE A 10 4.88 -1.36 6.36
N LEU A 11 3.56 -1.39 6.25
CA LEU A 11 2.82 -2.39 5.50
C LEU A 11 2.00 -1.72 4.42
N SER A 12 1.95 -2.34 3.24
CA SER A 12 1.06 -1.94 2.16
C SER A 12 -0.36 -2.44 2.41
N ASN A 13 -1.34 -1.74 1.84
CA ASN A 13 -2.74 -2.15 1.85
C ASN A 13 -2.93 -3.55 1.25
N PHE A 14 -2.14 -3.90 0.23
CA PHE A 14 -2.12 -5.25 -0.35
C PHE A 14 -1.68 -6.32 0.66
N GLU A 15 -0.57 -6.11 1.36
CA GLU A 15 -0.08 -7.06 2.39
C GLU A 15 -1.08 -7.23 3.53
N VAL A 16 -1.69 -6.13 3.98
CA VAL A 16 -2.74 -6.16 5.01
C VAL A 16 -3.95 -6.95 4.51
N MET A 17 -4.42 -6.70 3.29
CA MET A 17 -5.54 -7.44 2.71
C MET A 17 -5.24 -8.94 2.60
N ALA A 18 -4.05 -9.31 2.10
CA ALA A 18 -3.63 -10.69 1.96
C ALA A 18 -3.58 -11.40 3.33
N ALA A 19 -2.95 -10.77 4.32
CA ALA A 19 -2.88 -11.31 5.68
C ALA A 19 -4.27 -11.50 6.31
N LEU A 20 -5.18 -10.53 6.16
CA LEU A 20 -6.54 -10.63 6.69
C LEU A 20 -7.36 -11.74 6.00
N LYS A 21 -7.18 -11.93 4.68
CA LYS A 21 -7.80 -13.03 3.92
C LYS A 21 -7.29 -14.39 4.39
N ASP A 22 -5.99 -14.54 4.61
CA ASP A 22 -5.40 -15.76 5.16
C ASP A 22 -5.89 -16.05 6.59
N MET A 23 -6.00 -15.00 7.42
CA MET A 23 -6.55 -15.10 8.76
C MET A 23 -8.04 -15.48 8.78
N LYS A 24 -8.81 -15.16 7.73
CA LYS A 24 -10.22 -15.58 7.58
C LYS A 24 -10.31 -17.07 7.21
N ASN A 25 -9.39 -17.56 6.38
CA ASN A 25 -9.34 -18.96 5.96
C ASN A 25 -8.88 -19.92 7.08
N SER A 26 -8.15 -19.40 8.08
CA SER A 26 -7.75 -20.15 9.26
C SER A 26 -8.94 -20.41 10.20
N LYS A 27 -9.39 -21.68 10.28
CA LYS A 27 -10.57 -22.14 11.05
C LYS A 27 -10.49 -21.99 12.58
N LYS A 28 -9.52 -21.26 13.14
CA LYS A 28 -9.31 -21.12 14.60
C LYS A 28 -10.19 -20.06 15.29
N LYS A 29 -11.13 -19.41 14.58
CA LYS A 29 -11.85 -18.22 15.07
C LYS A 29 -13.26 -18.48 15.66
N TYR A 30 -13.53 -19.65 16.23
CA TYR A 30 -14.74 -19.82 17.04
C TYR A 30 -14.55 -19.09 18.38
N GLY A 31 -15.03 -17.84 18.49
CA GLY A 31 -15.15 -17.14 19.78
C GLY A 31 -14.82 -15.64 19.82
N LEU A 32 -14.20 -15.07 18.79
CA LEU A 32 -13.75 -13.66 18.80
C LEU A 32 -14.62 -12.79 17.90
N ARG A 33 -15.83 -12.40 18.37
CA ARG A 33 -16.77 -11.55 17.62
C ARG A 33 -16.13 -10.23 17.16
N ASN A 34 -15.45 -9.52 18.06
CA ASN A 34 -14.82 -8.23 17.73
C ASN A 34 -13.76 -8.38 16.63
N LEU A 35 -12.95 -9.44 16.69
CA LEU A 35 -11.95 -9.72 15.66
C LEU A 35 -12.60 -10.02 14.31
N ALA A 36 -13.72 -10.76 14.31
CA ALA A 36 -14.46 -11.06 13.09
C ALA A 36 -15.04 -9.79 12.45
N THR A 37 -15.63 -8.89 13.25
CA THR A 37 -16.16 -7.60 12.77
C THR A 37 -15.05 -6.75 12.15
N ILE A 38 -13.95 -6.52 12.87
CA ILE A 38 -12.83 -5.71 12.37
C ILE A 38 -12.23 -6.33 11.10
N THR A 39 -12.00 -7.66 11.09
CA THR A 39 -11.48 -8.35 9.90
C THR A 39 -12.41 -8.13 8.70
N TYR A 40 -13.73 -8.24 8.90
CA TYR A 40 -14.70 -8.09 7.83
C TYR A 40 -14.75 -6.66 7.30
N GLU A 41 -14.93 -5.67 8.18
CA GLU A 41 -15.00 -4.25 7.81
C GLU A 41 -13.72 -3.78 7.11
N THR A 42 -12.53 -4.15 7.62
CA THR A 42 -11.26 -3.78 7.00
C THR A 42 -11.07 -4.43 5.64
N VAL A 43 -11.41 -5.72 5.48
CA VAL A 43 -11.32 -6.38 4.17
C VAL A 43 -12.30 -5.77 3.18
N GLN A 44 -13.53 -5.44 3.60
CA GLN A 44 -14.50 -4.78 2.72
C GLN A 44 -13.98 -3.42 2.24
N TYR A 45 -13.47 -2.59 3.15
CA TYR A 45 -12.84 -1.32 2.78
C TYR A 45 -11.69 -1.52 1.77
N LEU A 46 -10.77 -2.46 2.04
CA LEU A 46 -9.64 -2.72 1.16
C LEU A 46 -10.05 -3.30 -0.20
N GLU A 47 -11.17 -4.03 -0.28
CA GLU A 47 -11.72 -4.52 -1.56
C GLU A 47 -12.29 -3.43 -2.45
N ASP A 48 -12.68 -2.29 -1.87
CA ASP A 48 -13.12 -1.09 -2.60
C ASP A 48 -11.95 -0.20 -3.05
N THR A 49 -10.72 -0.48 -2.59
CA THR A 49 -9.51 0.25 -2.99
C THR A 49 -8.80 -0.39 -4.20
N PRO A 50 -7.92 0.36 -4.92
CA PRO A 50 -7.16 -0.16 -6.06
C PRO A 50 -6.25 -1.37 -5.72
N CYS A 51 -6.01 -1.64 -4.44
CA CYS A 51 -5.18 -2.75 -3.97
C CYS A 51 -5.75 -4.12 -4.30
N LYS A 52 -7.04 -4.22 -4.64
CA LYS A 52 -7.69 -5.48 -5.06
C LYS A 52 -7.10 -6.07 -6.35
N GLU A 53 -6.70 -5.22 -7.28
CA GLU A 53 -6.21 -5.61 -8.61
C GLU A 53 -4.68 -5.79 -8.62
N GLN A 54 -4.01 -5.39 -7.55
CA GLN A 54 -2.56 -5.48 -7.42
C GLN A 54 -2.11 -6.92 -7.19
N THR A 55 -0.87 -7.19 -7.60
CA THR A 55 -0.20 -8.47 -7.39
C THR A 55 1.14 -8.24 -6.70
N SER A 56 1.61 -9.23 -5.94
CA SER A 56 2.93 -9.16 -5.30
C SER A 56 4.05 -8.92 -6.31
N ALA A 57 3.97 -9.54 -7.50
CA ALA A 57 4.92 -9.33 -8.58
C ALA A 57 4.89 -7.87 -9.09
N GLY A 58 3.69 -7.33 -9.35
CA GLY A 58 3.54 -5.95 -9.82
C GLY A 58 4.05 -4.91 -8.82
N ILE A 59 3.84 -5.12 -7.53
CA ILE A 59 4.39 -4.22 -6.48
C ILE A 59 5.91 -4.28 -6.47
N VAL A 60 6.52 -5.46 -6.60
CA VAL A 60 7.98 -5.60 -6.64
C VAL A 60 8.56 -4.94 -7.88
N GLU A 61 7.96 -5.14 -9.06
CA GLU A 61 8.38 -4.49 -10.30
C GLU A 61 8.26 -2.98 -10.22
N PHE A 62 7.16 -2.46 -9.66
CA PHE A 62 6.97 -1.04 -9.39
C PHE A 62 8.06 -0.48 -8.47
N LEU A 63 8.35 -1.16 -7.36
CA LEU A 63 9.40 -0.75 -6.43
C LEU A 63 10.80 -0.78 -7.07
N LEU A 64 11.03 -1.66 -8.06
CA LEU A 64 12.29 -1.68 -8.81
C LEU A 64 12.39 -0.52 -9.79
N ALA A 65 11.33 -0.22 -10.54
CA ALA A 65 11.27 0.96 -11.41
C ALA A 65 11.40 2.26 -10.59
N MET A 66 10.78 2.31 -9.41
CA MET A 66 10.82 3.47 -8.54
C MET A 66 12.17 3.73 -7.88
N LYS A 67 13.12 2.79 -7.94
CA LYS A 67 14.51 3.04 -7.48
C LYS A 67 15.26 4.02 -8.37
N GLU A 68 14.86 4.16 -9.63
CA GLU A 68 15.47 5.12 -10.54
C GLU A 68 15.11 6.55 -10.16
N PHE A 69 13.96 6.73 -9.51
CA PHE A 69 13.55 7.99 -8.92
C PHE A 69 14.04 8.02 -7.47
N ASN A 70 14.61 9.14 -7.02
CA ASN A 70 15.15 9.26 -5.67
C ASN A 70 14.01 9.47 -4.64
N LEU A 71 13.05 8.53 -4.59
CA LEU A 71 11.84 8.55 -3.77
C LEU A 71 12.06 7.91 -2.41
N THR A 72 11.38 8.45 -1.40
CA THR A 72 11.37 7.90 -0.06
C THR A 72 10.47 6.66 -0.01
N LYS A 73 10.70 5.79 0.98
CA LYS A 73 9.89 4.57 1.15
C LYS A 73 8.40 4.88 1.38
N ASN A 74 8.10 6.01 2.01
CA ASN A 74 6.72 6.43 2.28
C ASN A 74 6.00 6.90 1.02
N GLU A 75 6.69 7.64 0.14
CA GLU A 75 6.16 8.07 -1.15
C GLU A 75 5.87 6.86 -2.04
N CYS A 76 6.81 5.91 -2.13
CA CYS A 76 6.59 4.66 -2.87
C CYS A 76 5.42 3.87 -2.30
N LEU A 77 5.28 3.79 -0.96
CA LEU A 77 4.16 3.13 -0.32
C LEU A 77 2.84 3.83 -0.66
N MET A 78 2.82 5.16 -0.68
CA MET A 78 1.61 5.92 -0.96
C MET A 78 1.14 5.69 -2.40
N MET A 79 2.04 5.69 -3.38
CA MET A 79 1.71 5.35 -4.77
C MET A 79 1.29 3.89 -4.94
N VAL A 80 1.88 2.96 -4.18
CA VAL A 80 1.43 1.56 -4.18
C VAL A 80 0.01 1.47 -3.61
N ASN A 81 -0.29 2.15 -2.51
CA ASN A 81 -1.61 2.08 -1.88
C ASN A 81 -2.70 2.78 -2.70
N ASP A 82 -2.35 3.86 -3.38
CA ASP A 82 -3.23 4.66 -4.22
C ASP A 82 -2.51 5.02 -5.53
N PRO A 83 -2.70 4.21 -6.59
CA PRO A 83 -2.06 4.43 -7.88
C PRO A 83 -2.47 5.79 -8.49
N PRO A 84 -1.51 6.68 -8.79
CA PRO A 84 -1.83 8.00 -9.30
C PRO A 84 -2.41 7.92 -10.70
N SER A 85 -3.65 8.39 -10.89
CA SER A 85 -4.29 8.41 -12.21
C SER A 85 -3.94 9.64 -13.05
N SER A 86 -3.22 10.62 -12.49
CA SER A 86 -2.83 11.84 -13.18
C SER A 86 -1.51 12.41 -12.65
N PRO A 87 -0.77 13.19 -13.45
CA PRO A 87 0.46 13.84 -13.00
C PRO A 87 0.25 14.78 -11.81
N LEU A 88 -0.90 15.47 -11.74
CA LEU A 88 -1.26 16.31 -10.58
C LEU A 88 -1.38 15.47 -9.30
N HIS A 89 -1.84 14.23 -9.41
CA HIS A 89 -1.93 13.33 -8.26
C HIS A 89 -0.53 13.00 -7.72
N ILE A 90 0.45 12.82 -8.61
CA ILE A 90 1.86 12.58 -8.24
C ILE A 90 2.43 13.78 -7.48
N GLN A 91 2.13 15.01 -7.92
CA GLN A 91 2.58 16.24 -7.23
C GLN A 91 1.99 16.39 -5.83
N LEU A 92 0.77 15.86 -5.59
CA LEU A 92 0.17 15.82 -4.26
C LEU A 92 0.79 14.73 -3.37
N MET A 93 1.37 13.70 -3.99
CA MET A 93 1.92 12.54 -3.28
C MET A 93 3.41 12.68 -2.95
N ILE A 94 4.17 13.39 -3.77
CA ILE A 94 5.62 13.54 -3.65
C ILE A 94 5.93 15.01 -3.40
N GLU A 95 6.59 15.29 -2.27
CA GLU A 95 7.08 16.64 -1.99
C GLU A 95 8.23 17.00 -2.93
N ASP A 96 8.21 18.23 -3.44
CA ASP A 96 9.15 18.78 -4.42
C ASP A 96 9.29 17.89 -5.67
N SER A 97 8.17 17.31 -6.12
CA SER A 97 8.12 16.44 -7.30
C SER A 97 8.70 17.09 -8.55
N ASP A 98 8.54 18.41 -8.71
CA ASP A 98 9.03 19.15 -9.89
C ASP A 98 10.56 19.33 -9.88
N GLU A 99 11.21 19.27 -8.71
CA GLU A 99 12.67 19.29 -8.59
C GLU A 99 13.29 17.89 -8.69
N ARG A 100 12.54 16.86 -8.30
CA ARG A 100 13.02 15.46 -8.18
C ARG A 100 12.66 14.58 -9.36
N LEU A 101 11.56 14.88 -10.06
CA LEU A 101 11.12 14.20 -11.27
C LEU A 101 11.28 15.19 -12.42
N THR A 102 12.06 14.83 -13.43
CA THR A 102 12.16 15.65 -14.65
C THR A 102 10.82 15.65 -15.41
N GLU A 103 10.49 16.70 -16.18
CA GLU A 103 9.20 16.82 -16.92
C GLU A 103 8.88 15.59 -17.80
N GLU A 104 9.91 14.83 -18.21
CA GLU A 104 9.78 13.62 -19.03
C GLU A 104 9.42 12.35 -18.22
N GLN A 105 9.61 12.38 -16.90
CA GLN A 105 9.40 11.25 -15.98
C GLN A 105 8.02 11.24 -15.34
N GLY A 106 7.39 12.42 -15.16
CA GLY A 106 6.01 12.55 -14.70
C GLY A 106 5.00 11.70 -15.49
N PRO A 107 4.99 11.72 -16.84
CA PRO A 107 4.08 10.90 -17.63
C PRO A 107 4.46 9.41 -17.71
N LYS A 108 5.66 9.01 -17.32
CA LYS A 108 6.08 7.58 -17.22
C LYS A 108 5.77 6.95 -15.86
N ALA A 109 5.50 7.77 -14.86
CA ALA A 109 5.17 7.34 -13.50
C ALA A 109 3.65 7.21 -13.24
N VAL A 110 2.81 7.58 -14.22
CA VAL A 110 1.36 7.32 -14.32
C VAL A 110 1.14 6.04 -15.12
#